data_AF-A0A353PYS0-F1
#
_entry.id   AF-A0A353PYS0-F1
#
_cell.length_a   1.000
_cell.length_b   1.000
_cell.length_c   1.000
_cell.angle_alpha   90.00
_cell.angle_beta   90.00
_cell.angle_gamma   90.00
#
_symmetry.space_group_name_H-M   'P 1'
#
loop_
_entity.id
_entity.type
_entity.pdbx_description
1 polymer ?
#
loop_
_entity_poly.entity_id
_entity_poly.type
_entity_poly.pdbx_seq_one_letter_code
_entity_poly.pdbx_strand_id
1 'polypeptide(L)'
;GDKDRAREALEKAFELDTTDARVLLELDQLHKKLGMSAYERIAFCQKYWDTLIKRDDMYIEYVTLLNQVGKYEEAYKLIMARKFHPWEGGEGKVTTQYKIALLEMAKTEIQKKDYKNAIVHLNSALNYPENLGEGKLEGTKDNNINYYLGYCYEMIGRGDLAKKYFELASIGTDDPAGIMYYYDQPADMILYEGWAKEKLGKTVEANSRFYKLIDYGEKHIYDKLHVDYYAVSYPDFLIFDEDWDKKNKVHCYYLIGLGNLGLGNNAKAKEAFSQALKLDQNHLNCILYKKMV
;
A
#
# COMPACT_ATOMS: atom_id res chain seq x y z
N GLY A 1 -14.81 21.62 -2.97
CA GLY A 1 -15.58 22.59 -2.17
C GLY A 1 -14.68 23.42 -1.26
N ASP A 2 -15.30 24.23 -0.39
CA ASP A 2 -14.62 25.04 0.63
C ASP A 2 -14.10 24.15 1.78
N LYS A 3 -12.77 24.04 1.88
CA LYS A 3 -12.08 23.09 2.77
C LYS A 3 -12.18 23.47 4.25
N ASP A 4 -12.16 24.77 4.55
CA ASP A 4 -12.12 25.25 5.94
C ASP A 4 -13.51 25.12 6.56
N ARG A 5 -14.55 25.48 5.80
CA ARG A 5 -15.94 25.29 6.24
C ARG A 5 -16.31 23.81 6.41
N ALA A 6 -15.80 22.94 5.55
CA ALA A 6 -15.99 21.49 5.69
C ALA A 6 -15.35 20.96 6.98
N ARG A 7 -14.13 21.43 7.29
CA ARG A 7 -13.44 21.08 8.54
C ARG A 7 -14.23 21.53 9.75
N GLU A 8 -14.56 22.83 9.83
CA GLU A 8 -15.28 23.40 10.96
C GLU A 8 -16.62 22.69 11.20
N ALA A 9 -17.38 22.40 10.14
CA ALA A 9 -18.67 21.74 10.25
C ALA A 9 -18.53 20.30 10.79
N LEU A 10 -17.57 19.54 10.28
CA LEU A 10 -17.41 18.13 10.64
C LEU A 10 -16.74 17.93 12.00
N GLU A 11 -15.76 18.78 12.34
CA GLU A 11 -15.22 18.88 13.70
C GLU A 11 -16.34 19.23 14.68
N LYS A 12 -17.19 20.21 14.35
CA LYS A 12 -18.30 20.60 15.22
C LYS A 12 -19.33 19.49 15.39
N ALA A 13 -19.65 18.77 14.31
CA ALA A 13 -20.56 17.64 14.37
C ALA A 13 -20.02 16.55 15.31
N PHE A 14 -18.72 16.24 15.22
CA PHE A 14 -18.11 15.24 16.09
C PHE A 14 -17.98 15.69 17.55
N GLU A 15 -17.74 16.98 17.80
CA GLU A 15 -17.75 17.54 19.16
C GLU A 15 -19.12 17.39 19.85
N LEU A 16 -20.21 17.46 19.09
CA LEU A 16 -21.57 17.32 19.62
C LEU A 16 -21.91 15.88 20.01
N ASP A 17 -21.33 14.89 19.34
CA ASP A 17 -21.41 13.47 19.71
C ASP A 17 -20.11 12.72 19.35
N THR A 18 -19.19 12.65 20.31
CA THR A 18 -17.90 11.95 20.13
C THR A 18 -18.05 10.44 20.09
N THR A 19 -19.26 9.91 20.27
CA THR A 19 -19.54 8.46 20.22
C THR A 19 -20.00 7.99 18.84
N ASP A 20 -20.25 8.92 17.92
CA ASP A 20 -20.61 8.63 16.53
C ASP A 20 -19.38 8.20 15.71
N ALA A 21 -19.27 6.89 15.50
CA ALA A 21 -18.16 6.30 14.75
C ALA A 21 -18.21 6.60 13.25
N ARG A 22 -19.37 6.96 12.68
CA ARG A 22 -19.47 7.36 11.29
C ARG A 22 -18.85 8.74 11.09
N VAL A 23 -19.20 9.70 11.95
CA VAL A 23 -18.64 11.06 11.87
C VAL A 23 -17.12 11.02 12.13
N LEU A 24 -16.64 10.17 13.04
CA LEU A 24 -15.20 9.96 13.24
C LEU A 24 -14.49 9.51 11.96
N LEU A 25 -15.05 8.55 11.22
CA LEU A 25 -14.50 8.08 9.94
C LEU A 25 -14.47 9.20 8.88
N GLU A 26 -15.59 9.91 8.72
CA GLU A 26 -15.70 11.03 7.79
C GLU A 26 -14.66 12.12 8.11
N LEU A 27 -14.47 12.40 9.41
CA LEU A 27 -13.50 13.40 9.88
C LEU A 27 -12.06 12.97 9.65
N ASP A 28 -11.72 11.71 9.90
CA ASP A 28 -10.39 11.17 9.59
C ASP A 28 -10.07 11.21 8.09
N GLN A 29 -11.05 10.87 7.23
CA GLN A 29 -10.90 11.00 5.77
C GLN A 29 -10.70 12.46 5.34
N LEU A 30 -11.41 13.40 5.96
CA LEU A 30 -11.24 14.83 5.72
C LEU A 30 -9.85 15.29 6.14
N HIS A 31 -9.39 14.92 7.35
CA HIS A 31 -8.05 15.22 7.85
C HIS A 31 -6.96 14.71 6.90
N LYS A 32 -7.11 13.50 6.36
CA LYS A 32 -6.21 12.95 5.32
C LYS A 32 -6.17 13.84 4.08
N LYS A 33 -7.33 14.24 3.53
CA LYS A 33 -7.43 15.10 2.33
C LYS A 33 -6.89 16.51 2.56
N LEU A 34 -6.97 16.99 3.79
CA LEU A 34 -6.41 18.28 4.22
C LEU A 34 -4.90 18.24 4.46
N GLY A 35 -4.27 17.06 4.34
CA GLY A 35 -2.84 16.91 4.54
C GLY A 35 -2.45 16.97 6.02
N MET A 36 -3.26 16.41 6.91
CA MET A 36 -2.77 16.03 8.24
C MET A 36 -1.87 14.80 8.13
N SER A 37 -0.78 14.80 8.91
CA SER A 37 0.18 13.71 8.91
C SER A 37 -0.38 12.46 9.59
N ALA A 38 0.23 11.31 9.30
CA ALA A 38 -0.16 10.07 9.96
C ALA A 38 -0.02 10.13 11.49
N TYR A 39 1.00 10.83 12.01
CA TYR A 39 1.20 11.02 13.45
C TYR A 39 0.09 11.86 14.09
N GLU A 40 -0.32 12.96 13.45
CA GLU A 40 -1.41 13.80 13.93
C GLU A 40 -2.74 13.04 13.93
N ARG A 41 -3.01 12.28 12.85
CA ARG A 41 -4.22 11.44 12.73
C ARG A 41 -4.24 10.33 13.78
N ILE A 42 -3.10 9.67 14.06
CA ILE A 42 -2.99 8.68 15.16
C ILE A 42 -3.33 9.33 16.50
N ALA A 43 -2.71 10.47 16.81
CA ALA A 43 -2.93 11.17 18.07
C ALA A 43 -4.39 11.62 18.24
N PHE A 44 -5.05 11.98 17.14
CA PHE A 44 -6.48 12.30 17.14
C PHE A 44 -7.34 11.04 17.40
N CYS A 45 -7.12 9.97 16.63
CA CYS A 45 -7.84 8.70 16.74
C CYS A 45 -7.76 8.07 18.14
N GLN A 46 -6.58 8.12 18.76
CA GLN A 46 -6.34 7.52 20.08
C GLN A 46 -7.15 8.17 21.21
N LYS A 47 -7.57 9.44 21.06
CA LYS A 47 -8.45 10.09 22.04
C LYS A 47 -9.85 9.47 22.09
N TYR A 48 -10.26 8.81 21.02
CA TYR A 48 -11.62 8.29 20.83
C TYR A 48 -11.59 6.79 20.53
N TRP A 49 -10.73 6.04 21.22
CA TRP A 49 -10.52 4.61 21.00
C TRP A 49 -11.83 3.81 21.03
N ASP A 50 -12.67 4.02 22.05
CA ASP A 50 -13.94 3.31 22.20
C ASP A 50 -14.93 3.59 21.05
N THR A 51 -14.80 4.74 20.37
CA THR A 51 -15.59 5.09 19.19
C THR A 51 -14.98 4.46 17.93
N LEU A 52 -13.66 4.56 17.76
CA LEU A 52 -12.90 4.00 16.65
C LEU A 52 -13.12 2.50 16.48
N ILE A 53 -13.13 1.74 17.57
CA ILE A 53 -13.24 0.27 17.51
C ILE A 53 -14.65 -0.24 17.19
N LYS A 54 -15.66 0.63 17.10
CA LYS A 54 -17.05 0.22 16.84
C LYS A 54 -17.28 -0.31 15.43
N ARG A 55 -16.40 0.01 14.47
CA ARG A 55 -16.57 -0.33 13.06
C ARG A 55 -15.24 -0.68 12.37
N ASP A 56 -15.31 -1.58 11.41
CA ASP A 56 -14.13 -2.20 10.78
C ASP A 56 -13.39 -1.23 9.85
N ASP A 57 -14.11 -0.42 9.09
CA ASP A 57 -13.57 0.62 8.18
C ASP A 57 -12.68 1.64 8.92
N MET A 58 -13.16 2.23 10.02
CA MET A 58 -12.36 3.16 10.83
C MET A 58 -11.19 2.47 11.53
N TYR A 59 -11.40 1.23 11.99
CA TYR A 59 -10.33 0.43 12.59
C TYR A 59 -9.18 0.18 11.60
N ILE A 60 -9.52 -0.10 10.34
CA ILE A 60 -8.54 -0.34 9.26
C ILE A 60 -7.81 0.94 8.86
N GLU A 61 -8.47 2.11 8.85
CA GLU A 61 -7.77 3.39 8.68
C GLU A 61 -6.70 3.58 9.77
N TYR A 62 -7.03 3.27 11.03
CA TYR A 62 -6.05 3.36 12.12
C TYR A 62 -4.89 2.37 11.96
N VAL A 63 -5.17 1.12 11.60
CA VAL A 63 -4.13 0.12 11.28
C VAL A 63 -3.23 0.60 10.12
N THR A 64 -3.83 1.23 9.10
CA THR A 64 -3.10 1.81 7.97
C THR A 64 -2.15 2.92 8.44
N LEU A 65 -2.60 3.79 9.34
CA LEU A 65 -1.76 4.83 9.95
C LEU A 65 -0.57 4.23 10.70
N LEU A 66 -0.78 3.15 11.46
CA LEU A 66 0.30 2.45 12.16
C LEU A 66 1.36 1.91 11.19
N ASN A 67 0.92 1.28 10.09
CA ASN A 67 1.82 0.83 9.04
C ASN A 67 2.59 2.01 8.39
N GLN A 68 1.94 3.14 8.15
CA GLN A 68 2.61 4.34 7.60
C GLN A 68 3.75 4.84 8.49
N VAL A 69 3.54 4.88 9.80
CA VAL A 69 4.57 5.36 10.77
C VAL A 69 5.57 4.28 11.18
N GLY A 70 5.48 3.07 10.64
CA GLY A 70 6.42 1.99 10.91
C GLY A 70 6.13 1.18 12.17
N LYS A 71 4.93 1.28 12.73
CA LYS A 71 4.45 0.49 13.87
C LYS A 71 3.85 -0.83 13.39
N TYR A 72 4.60 -1.59 12.61
CA TYR A 72 4.13 -2.80 11.91
C TYR A 72 3.67 -3.90 12.87
N GLU A 73 4.40 -4.12 13.97
CA GLU A 73 4.02 -5.13 14.97
C GLU A 73 2.73 -4.75 15.71
N GLU A 74 2.53 -3.47 16.02
CA GLU A 74 1.30 -2.96 16.63
C GLU A 74 0.12 -3.15 15.66
N ALA A 75 0.30 -2.78 14.39
CA ALA A 75 -0.68 -2.99 13.33
C ALA A 75 -1.06 -4.48 13.19
N TYR A 76 -0.08 -5.37 13.13
CA TYR A 76 -0.29 -6.82 13.05
C TYR A 76 -1.08 -7.35 14.26
N LYS A 77 -0.69 -6.97 15.49
CA LYS A 77 -1.39 -7.40 16.72
C LYS A 77 -2.85 -6.97 16.72
N LEU A 78 -3.14 -5.73 16.31
CA LEU A 78 -4.51 -5.22 16.22
C LEU A 78 -5.34 -5.97 15.17
N ILE A 79 -4.77 -6.24 14.00
CA ILE A 79 -5.42 -7.06 12.97
C ILE A 79 -5.75 -8.45 13.52
N MET A 80 -4.78 -9.13 14.15
CA MET A 80 -4.96 -10.49 14.65
C MET A 80 -5.91 -10.60 15.85
N ALA A 81 -6.07 -9.52 16.63
CA ALA A 81 -6.96 -9.49 17.78
C ALA A 81 -8.43 -9.28 17.42
N ARG A 82 -8.75 -8.94 16.16
CA ARG A 82 -10.10 -8.61 15.70
C ARG A 82 -10.60 -9.63 14.69
N LYS A 83 -11.90 -9.92 14.75
CA LYS A 83 -12.65 -10.62 13.69
C LYS A 83 -13.33 -9.58 12.80
N PHE A 84 -12.86 -9.45 11.58
CA PHE A 84 -13.40 -8.55 10.56
C PHE A 84 -14.57 -9.22 9.84
N HIS A 85 -15.53 -8.40 9.41
CA HIS A 85 -16.69 -8.84 8.64
C HIS A 85 -16.61 -8.24 7.24
N PRO A 86 -16.88 -9.00 6.16
CA PRO A 86 -16.98 -8.42 4.82
C PRO A 86 -18.03 -7.31 4.76
N TRP A 87 -17.71 -6.22 4.09
CA TRP A 87 -18.66 -5.16 3.73
C TRP A 87 -18.36 -4.64 2.33
N GLU A 88 -19.35 -4.03 1.68
CA GLU A 88 -19.23 -3.48 0.33
C GLU A 88 -18.17 -2.35 0.29
N GLY A 89 -17.18 -2.48 -0.58
CA GLY A 89 -16.06 -1.55 -0.68
C GLY A 89 -14.97 -1.75 0.38
N GLY A 90 -15.04 -2.85 1.13
CA GLY A 90 -14.02 -3.29 2.10
C GLY A 90 -12.98 -4.24 1.54
N GLU A 91 -13.25 -4.80 0.35
CA GLU A 91 -12.52 -5.93 -0.22
C GLU A 91 -11.03 -5.63 -0.29
N GLY A 92 -10.19 -6.53 0.24
CA GLY A 92 -8.74 -6.40 0.15
C GLY A 92 -8.12 -5.38 1.11
N LYS A 93 -8.90 -4.53 1.80
CA LYS A 93 -8.34 -3.48 2.66
C LYS A 93 -7.57 -4.05 3.85
N VAL A 94 -8.22 -4.93 4.63
CA VAL A 94 -7.57 -5.54 5.80
C VAL A 94 -6.45 -6.50 5.39
N THR A 95 -6.65 -7.29 4.33
CA THR A 95 -5.64 -8.26 3.85
C THR A 95 -4.40 -7.54 3.32
N THR A 96 -4.56 -6.37 2.69
CA THR A 96 -3.45 -5.50 2.30
C THR A 96 -2.65 -5.03 3.51
N GLN A 97 -3.32 -4.51 4.55
CA GLN A 97 -2.62 -4.06 5.76
C GLN A 97 -1.93 -5.19 6.52
N TYR A 98 -2.54 -6.38 6.54
CA TYR A 98 -1.95 -7.60 7.10
C TYR A 98 -0.65 -7.97 6.37
N LYS A 99 -0.68 -8.01 5.04
CA LYS A 99 0.50 -8.33 4.22
C LYS A 99 1.60 -7.28 4.38
N ILE A 100 1.24 -5.99 4.43
CA ILE A 100 2.21 -4.91 4.65
C ILE A 100 2.91 -5.07 6.00
N ALA A 101 2.15 -5.28 7.07
CA ALA A 101 2.73 -5.43 8.41
C ALA A 101 3.73 -6.61 8.46
N LEU A 102 3.35 -7.77 7.94
CA LEU A 102 4.22 -8.95 7.90
C LEU A 102 5.45 -8.78 7.00
N LEU A 103 5.28 -8.18 5.82
CA LEU A 103 6.38 -7.92 4.90
C LEU A 103 7.41 -6.96 5.51
N GLU A 104 6.96 -5.87 6.13
CA GLU A 104 7.87 -4.88 6.72
C GLU A 104 8.53 -5.41 8.01
N MET A 105 7.85 -6.25 8.78
CA MET A 105 8.48 -7.03 9.86
C MET A 105 9.57 -7.96 9.31
N ALA A 106 9.28 -8.71 8.25
CA ALA A 106 10.27 -9.57 7.60
C ALA A 106 11.48 -8.80 7.05
N LYS A 107 11.27 -7.60 6.46
CA LYS A 107 12.37 -6.72 6.02
C LYS A 107 13.25 -6.28 7.20
N THR A 108 12.65 -5.97 8.35
CA THR A 108 13.39 -5.64 9.58
C THR A 108 14.22 -6.82 10.08
N GLU A 109 13.68 -8.04 10.01
CA GLU A 109 14.40 -9.27 10.38
C GLU A 109 15.53 -9.59 9.41
N ILE A 110 15.30 -9.42 8.10
CA ILE A 110 16.32 -9.53 7.05
C ILE A 110 17.50 -8.58 7.33
N GLN A 111 17.25 -7.32 7.69
CA GLN A 111 18.30 -6.36 8.05
C GLN A 111 19.12 -6.83 9.25
N LYS A 112 18.49 -7.53 10.20
CA LYS A 112 19.13 -8.16 11.37
C LYS A 112 19.76 -9.52 11.06
N LYS A 113 19.70 -9.97 9.80
CA LYS A 113 20.12 -11.31 9.34
C LYS A 113 19.35 -12.46 9.99
N ASP A 114 18.17 -12.18 10.54
CA ASP A 114 17.26 -13.18 11.09
C ASP A 114 16.36 -13.75 9.98
N TYR A 115 16.98 -14.45 9.04
CA TYR A 115 16.29 -14.98 7.86
C TYR A 115 15.23 -16.04 8.23
N LYS A 116 15.38 -16.71 9.38
CA LYS A 116 14.44 -17.75 9.81
C LYS A 116 13.09 -17.13 10.20
N ASN A 117 13.10 -16.08 11.03
CA ASN A 117 11.87 -15.39 11.39
C ASN A 117 11.27 -14.64 10.20
N ALA A 118 12.10 -14.06 9.33
CA ALA A 118 11.64 -13.45 8.09
C ALA A 118 10.86 -14.44 7.21
N ILE A 119 11.36 -15.67 7.05
CA ILE A 119 10.66 -16.73 6.30
C ILE A 119 9.32 -17.08 6.96
N VAL A 120 9.23 -17.10 8.30
CA VAL A 120 7.96 -17.34 9.00
C VAL A 120 6.94 -16.25 8.68
N HIS A 121 7.31 -14.97 8.82
CA HIS A 121 6.40 -13.87 8.53
C HIS A 121 6.00 -13.79 7.05
N LEU A 122 6.93 -14.04 6.12
CA LEU A 122 6.63 -14.06 4.69
C LEU A 122 5.69 -15.20 4.31
N ASN A 123 5.85 -16.41 4.89
CA ASN A 123 4.90 -17.50 4.67
C ASN A 123 3.52 -17.18 5.27
N SER A 124 3.48 -16.52 6.42
CA SER A 124 2.22 -16.04 7.00
C SER A 124 1.52 -15.02 6.08
N ALA A 125 2.27 -14.16 5.38
CA ALA A 125 1.68 -13.19 4.45
C ALA A 125 1.02 -13.85 3.22
N LEU A 126 1.40 -15.09 2.88
CA LEU A 126 0.79 -15.86 1.79
C LEU A 126 -0.54 -16.54 2.17
N ASN A 127 -0.86 -16.60 3.47
CA ASN A 127 -2.02 -17.31 4.02
C ASN A 127 -2.92 -16.35 4.79
N TYR A 128 -4.22 -16.31 4.45
CA TYR A 128 -5.16 -15.39 5.09
C TYR A 128 -5.87 -16.11 6.25
N PRO A 129 -5.66 -15.69 7.51
CA PRO A 129 -6.35 -16.28 8.64
C PRO A 129 -7.84 -15.89 8.63
N GLU A 130 -8.68 -16.76 9.19
CA GLU A 130 -10.15 -16.62 9.16
C GLU A 130 -10.64 -15.29 9.73
N ASN A 131 -9.92 -14.72 10.70
CA ASN A 131 -10.29 -13.47 11.34
C ASN A 131 -10.27 -12.27 10.37
N LEU A 132 -9.60 -12.36 9.21
CA LEU A 132 -9.63 -11.30 8.20
C LEU A 132 -10.99 -11.20 7.48
N GLY A 133 -11.85 -12.21 7.59
CA GLY A 133 -13.16 -12.22 6.95
C GLY A 133 -13.13 -12.41 5.43
N GLU A 134 -11.94 -12.48 4.81
CA GLU A 134 -11.76 -12.56 3.36
C GLU A 134 -10.80 -13.70 2.97
N GLY A 135 -11.15 -14.40 1.88
CA GLY A 135 -10.29 -15.39 1.26
C GLY A 135 -9.33 -14.76 0.25
N LYS A 136 -8.20 -15.42 0.01
CA LYS A 136 -7.28 -15.01 -1.06
C LYS A 136 -7.87 -15.38 -2.42
N LEU A 137 -8.02 -14.39 -3.30
CA LEU A 137 -8.53 -14.60 -4.66
C LEU A 137 -7.53 -15.38 -5.51
N GLU A 138 -8.04 -16.32 -6.31
CA GLU A 138 -7.25 -17.01 -7.32
C GLU A 138 -6.67 -15.99 -8.31
N GLY A 139 -5.38 -16.11 -8.61
CA GLY A 139 -4.67 -15.16 -9.47
C GLY A 139 -4.02 -13.99 -8.74
N THR A 140 -4.27 -13.77 -7.44
CA THR A 140 -3.54 -12.78 -6.62
C THR A 140 -2.04 -13.03 -6.72
N LYS A 141 -1.30 -12.02 -7.19
CA LYS A 141 0.16 -12.10 -7.34
C LYS A 141 0.83 -11.51 -6.12
N ASP A 142 1.72 -12.29 -5.48
CA ASP A 142 2.52 -11.86 -4.34
C ASP A 142 4.01 -11.85 -4.72
N ASN A 143 4.35 -11.16 -5.82
CA ASN A 143 5.73 -11.09 -6.35
C ASN A 143 6.68 -10.54 -5.28
N ASN A 144 6.24 -9.54 -4.52
CA ASN A 144 6.97 -8.98 -3.38
C ASN A 144 7.31 -10.03 -2.32
N ILE A 145 6.32 -10.80 -1.85
CA ILE A 145 6.52 -11.82 -0.81
C ILE A 145 7.41 -12.95 -1.35
N ASN A 146 7.16 -13.42 -2.57
CA ASN A 146 7.96 -14.46 -3.21
C ASN A 146 9.42 -14.01 -3.43
N TYR A 147 9.65 -12.76 -3.83
CA TYR A 147 10.99 -12.22 -4.00
C TYR A 147 11.77 -12.27 -2.68
N TYR A 148 11.17 -11.80 -1.59
CA TYR A 148 11.83 -11.83 -0.28
C TYR A 148 12.00 -13.25 0.28
N LEU A 149 11.10 -14.18 -0.02
CA LEU A 149 11.32 -15.60 0.29
C LEU A 149 12.53 -16.14 -0.47
N GLY A 150 12.62 -15.85 -1.77
CA GLY A 150 13.77 -16.22 -2.59
C GLY A 150 15.08 -15.68 -2.03
N TYR A 151 15.08 -14.40 -1.65
CA TYR A 151 16.22 -13.75 -0.99
C TYR A 151 16.60 -14.42 0.33
N CYS A 152 15.64 -14.68 1.23
CA CYS A 152 15.94 -15.34 2.50
C CYS A 152 16.48 -16.76 2.32
N TYR A 153 15.91 -17.54 1.39
CA TYR A 153 16.39 -18.90 1.09
C TYR A 153 17.81 -18.89 0.51
N GLU A 154 18.12 -17.91 -0.35
CA GLU A 154 19.48 -17.73 -0.86
C GLU A 154 20.46 -17.47 0.29
N MET A 155 20.11 -16.57 1.21
CA MET A 155 20.97 -16.19 2.34
C MET A 155 21.24 -17.33 3.33
N ILE A 156 20.37 -18.35 3.39
CA ILE A 156 20.58 -19.54 4.22
C ILE A 156 21.12 -20.75 3.43
N GLY A 157 21.59 -20.55 2.20
CA GLY A 157 22.22 -21.59 1.38
C GLY A 157 21.26 -22.58 0.73
N ARG A 158 19.96 -22.25 0.65
CA ARG A 158 18.92 -23.08 0.01
C ARG A 158 18.66 -22.59 -1.41
N GLY A 159 19.65 -22.76 -2.28
CA GLY A 159 19.62 -22.26 -3.67
C GLY A 159 18.49 -22.83 -4.53
N ASP A 160 18.09 -24.07 -4.28
CA ASP A 160 16.93 -24.74 -4.90
C ASP A 160 15.63 -23.97 -4.63
N LEU A 161 15.38 -23.65 -3.36
CA LEU A 161 14.22 -22.88 -2.94
C LEU A 161 14.31 -21.43 -3.38
N ALA A 162 15.49 -20.82 -3.30
CA ALA A 162 15.71 -19.46 -3.76
C ALA A 162 15.28 -19.29 -5.23
N LYS A 163 15.77 -20.17 -6.11
CA LYS A 163 15.42 -20.17 -7.53
C LYS A 163 13.91 -20.35 -7.74
N LYS A 164 13.29 -21.32 -7.06
CA LYS A 164 11.83 -21.55 -7.14
C LYS A 164 11.04 -20.28 -6.81
N TYR A 165 11.40 -19.58 -5.73
CA TYR A 165 10.68 -18.39 -5.31
C TYR A 165 10.97 -17.16 -6.19
N PHE A 166 12.18 -17.03 -6.75
CA PHE A 166 12.42 -16.02 -7.78
C PHE A 166 11.65 -16.31 -9.07
N GLU A 167 11.50 -17.57 -9.47
CA GLU A 167 10.64 -17.95 -10.62
C GLU A 167 9.19 -17.54 -10.37
N LEU A 168 8.64 -17.84 -9.18
CA LEU A 168 7.30 -17.40 -8.78
C LEU A 168 7.16 -15.87 -8.77
N ALA A 169 8.16 -15.15 -8.26
CA ALA A 169 8.18 -13.69 -8.23
C ALA A 169 8.35 -13.04 -9.62
N SER A 170 8.76 -13.80 -10.64
CA SER A 170 8.97 -13.30 -12.00
C SER A 170 7.73 -13.37 -12.91
N ILE A 171 6.61 -13.90 -12.39
CA ILE A 171 5.37 -14.14 -13.13
C ILE A 171 4.31 -13.11 -12.75
N GLY A 172 3.77 -12.39 -13.73
CA GLY A 172 2.65 -11.46 -13.58
C GLY A 172 2.45 -10.63 -14.85
N THR A 173 1.55 -9.66 -14.78
CA THR A 173 1.32 -8.70 -15.86
C THR A 173 2.33 -7.57 -15.74
N ASP A 174 3.00 -7.27 -16.85
CA ASP A 174 4.08 -6.28 -16.87
C ASP A 174 3.68 -4.90 -17.36
N ASP A 175 2.41 -4.73 -17.73
CA ASP A 175 1.85 -3.45 -18.16
C ASP A 175 1.32 -2.69 -16.93
N PRO A 176 1.83 -1.47 -16.66
CA PRO A 176 1.32 -0.67 -15.57
C PRO A 176 -0.12 -0.25 -15.84
N ALA A 177 -0.95 -0.36 -14.81
CA ALA A 177 -2.34 0.03 -14.86
C ALA A 177 -2.58 1.48 -14.45
N GLY A 178 -3.66 2.05 -14.98
CA GLY A 178 -4.13 3.38 -14.59
C GLY A 178 -4.82 3.38 -13.24
N ILE A 179 -4.75 4.52 -12.54
CA ILE A 179 -5.28 4.70 -11.18
C ILE A 179 -6.81 4.53 -11.06
N MET A 180 -7.54 4.53 -12.18
CA MET A 180 -9.02 4.51 -12.20
C MET A 180 -9.64 3.11 -12.06
N TYR A 181 -8.87 2.02 -12.24
CA TYR A 181 -9.43 0.66 -12.26
C TYR A 181 -8.90 -0.20 -11.10
N TYR A 182 -9.82 -0.78 -10.34
CA TYR A 182 -9.62 -1.50 -9.08
C TYR A 182 -8.94 -2.87 -9.21
N TYR A 183 -8.93 -3.45 -10.41
CA TYR A 183 -8.64 -4.88 -10.61
C TYR A 183 -7.25 -5.18 -11.13
N ASP A 184 -6.41 -4.15 -11.28
CA ASP A 184 -5.08 -4.34 -11.83
C ASP A 184 -4.05 -4.67 -10.74
N GLN A 185 -3.08 -5.51 -11.10
CA GLN A 185 -1.99 -5.91 -10.23
C GLN A 185 -1.29 -4.66 -9.67
N PRO A 186 -1.02 -4.57 -8.35
CA PRO A 186 -0.32 -3.43 -7.77
C PRO A 186 1.00 -3.18 -8.52
N ALA A 187 1.24 -1.94 -8.90
CA ALA A 187 2.33 -1.63 -9.82
C ALA A 187 3.74 -1.96 -9.29
N ASP A 188 3.91 -2.01 -7.97
CA ASP A 188 5.14 -2.49 -7.36
C ASP A 188 5.42 -3.97 -7.60
N MET A 189 4.43 -4.78 -7.97
CA MET A 189 4.71 -6.15 -8.40
C MET A 189 5.59 -6.21 -9.64
N ILE A 190 5.48 -5.23 -10.56
CA ILE A 190 6.33 -5.11 -11.75
C ILE A 190 7.80 -4.87 -11.34
N LEU A 191 8.03 -4.10 -10.27
CA LEU A 191 9.37 -3.91 -9.69
C LEU A 191 9.93 -5.25 -9.20
N TYR A 192 9.16 -6.03 -8.44
CA TYR A 192 9.63 -7.34 -7.95
C TYR A 192 9.79 -8.38 -9.06
N GLU A 193 8.99 -8.33 -10.13
CA GLU A 193 9.25 -9.13 -11.33
C GLU A 193 10.62 -8.81 -11.92
N GLY A 194 10.95 -7.52 -12.04
CA GLY A 194 12.24 -7.07 -12.52
C GLY A 194 13.38 -7.58 -11.65
N TRP A 195 13.33 -7.34 -10.33
CA TRP A 195 14.36 -7.84 -9.41
C TRP A 195 14.46 -9.36 -9.39
N ALA A 196 13.34 -10.09 -9.45
CA ALA A 196 13.37 -11.54 -9.53
C ALA A 196 14.05 -12.02 -10.83
N LYS A 197 13.78 -11.36 -11.96
CA LYS A 197 14.45 -11.64 -13.24
C LYS A 197 15.95 -11.37 -13.18
N GLU A 198 16.41 -10.31 -12.49
CA GLU A 198 17.84 -10.09 -12.25
C GLU A 198 18.47 -11.23 -11.46
N LYS A 199 17.81 -11.69 -10.39
CA LYS A 199 18.26 -12.83 -9.59
C LYS A 199 18.32 -14.14 -10.38
N LEU A 200 17.54 -14.25 -11.46
CA LEU A 200 17.55 -15.37 -12.41
C LEU A 200 18.52 -15.17 -13.59
N GLY A 201 19.29 -14.08 -13.62
CA GLY A 201 20.24 -13.78 -14.71
C GLY A 201 19.60 -13.23 -15.99
N LYS A 202 18.33 -12.80 -15.93
CA LYS A 202 17.54 -12.30 -17.07
C LYS A 202 17.54 -10.77 -17.12
N THR A 203 18.72 -10.17 -17.20
CA THR A 203 18.92 -8.71 -17.07
C THR A 203 18.13 -7.87 -18.10
N VAL A 204 18.04 -8.32 -19.36
CA VAL A 204 17.28 -7.60 -20.39
C VAL A 204 15.79 -7.54 -20.05
N GLU A 205 15.23 -8.67 -19.62
CA GLU A 205 13.82 -8.72 -19.20
C GLU A 205 13.58 -7.89 -17.93
N ALA A 206 14.52 -7.88 -17.00
CA ALA A 206 14.44 -7.06 -15.79
C ALA A 206 14.39 -5.56 -16.12
N ASN A 207 15.34 -5.07 -16.92
CA ASN A 207 15.38 -3.68 -17.34
C ASN A 207 14.10 -3.26 -18.08
N SER A 208 13.53 -4.15 -18.90
CA SER A 208 12.26 -3.89 -19.57
C SER A 208 11.12 -3.59 -18.57
N ARG A 209 11.04 -4.31 -17.43
CA ARG A 209 10.05 -4.04 -16.37
C ARG A 209 10.23 -2.64 -15.77
N PHE A 210 11.46 -2.26 -15.48
CA PHE A 210 11.75 -0.97 -14.87
C PHE A 210 11.49 0.21 -15.82
N TYR A 211 11.85 0.08 -17.10
CA TYR A 211 11.56 1.10 -18.10
C TYR A 211 10.07 1.23 -18.37
N LYS A 212 9.29 0.13 -18.41
CA LYS A 212 7.82 0.21 -18.53
C LYS A 212 7.19 1.09 -17.44
N LEU A 213 7.66 0.98 -16.19
CA LEU A 213 7.19 1.82 -15.09
C LEU A 213 7.51 3.31 -15.30
N ILE A 214 8.73 3.62 -15.74
CA ILE A 214 9.17 5.00 -16.02
C ILE A 214 8.38 5.57 -17.20
N ASP A 215 8.33 4.86 -18.31
CA ASP A 215 7.68 5.28 -19.56
C ASP A 215 6.20 5.58 -19.32
N TYR A 216 5.51 4.72 -18.55
CA TYR A 216 4.12 4.96 -18.18
C TYR A 216 3.98 6.26 -17.39
N GLY A 217 4.76 6.41 -16.32
CA GLY A 217 4.65 7.57 -15.45
C GLY A 217 5.00 8.87 -16.19
N GLU A 218 6.02 8.89 -17.03
CA GLU A 218 6.40 10.08 -17.80
C GLU A 218 5.35 10.45 -18.86
N LYS A 219 4.76 9.45 -19.52
CA LYS A 219 3.74 9.65 -20.55
C LYS A 219 2.43 10.19 -19.98
N HIS A 220 2.00 9.67 -18.84
CA HIS A 220 0.64 9.88 -18.33
C HIS A 220 0.53 10.98 -17.24
N ILE A 221 1.65 11.54 -16.75
CA ILE A 221 1.63 12.48 -15.62
C ILE A 221 0.82 13.78 -15.85
N TYR A 222 0.63 14.18 -17.10
CA TYR A 222 -0.13 15.37 -17.47
C TYR A 222 -1.50 15.07 -18.07
N ASP A 223 -1.91 13.80 -18.07
CA ASP A 223 -3.23 13.40 -18.54
C ASP A 223 -4.33 14.03 -17.68
N LYS A 224 -5.41 14.40 -18.36
CA LYS A 224 -6.63 14.92 -17.75
C LYS A 224 -7.61 13.79 -17.57
N LEU A 225 -7.86 13.42 -16.31
CA LEU A 225 -8.75 12.31 -16.00
C LEU A 225 -10.18 12.81 -15.91
N HIS A 226 -11.03 12.27 -16.78
CA HIS A 226 -12.47 12.48 -16.74
C HIS A 226 -13.15 11.25 -16.15
N VAL A 227 -13.98 11.48 -15.14
CA VAL A 227 -14.79 10.47 -14.49
C VAL A 227 -16.09 10.37 -15.26
N ASP A 228 -16.32 9.23 -15.90
CA ASP A 228 -17.61 8.96 -16.53
C ASP A 228 -18.69 8.82 -15.45
N TYR A 229 -19.80 9.53 -15.63
CA TYR A 229 -20.93 9.56 -14.69
C TYR A 229 -21.52 8.17 -14.38
N TYR A 230 -21.30 7.18 -15.25
CA TYR A 230 -21.79 5.80 -15.13
C TYR A 230 -20.72 4.79 -14.71
N ALA A 231 -19.51 5.21 -14.37
CA ALA A 231 -18.49 4.27 -13.94
C ALA A 231 -18.83 3.72 -12.54
N VAL A 232 -19.19 2.43 -12.51
CA VAL A 232 -19.63 1.68 -11.33
C VAL A 232 -18.49 0.94 -10.63
N SER A 233 -17.23 1.19 -11.03
CA SER A 233 -16.05 0.43 -10.60
C SER A 233 -14.98 1.27 -9.88
N TYR A 234 -15.38 2.39 -9.26
CA TYR A 234 -14.43 3.23 -8.52
C TYR A 234 -13.98 2.57 -7.20
N PRO A 235 -12.69 2.70 -6.84
CA PRO A 235 -12.13 2.05 -5.63
C PRO A 235 -12.72 2.50 -4.29
N ASP A 236 -13.24 3.72 -4.23
CA ASP A 236 -13.55 4.41 -2.98
C ASP A 236 -15.05 4.76 -2.93
N PHE A 237 -15.69 4.47 -1.78
CA PHE A 237 -16.94 5.14 -1.41
C PHE A 237 -16.60 6.62 -1.15
N LEU A 238 -16.81 7.46 -2.15
CA LEU A 238 -16.39 8.87 -2.12
C LEU A 238 -17.30 9.68 -1.19
N ILE A 239 -16.89 9.86 0.07
CA ILE A 239 -17.51 10.81 1.00
C ILE A 239 -17.25 12.25 0.55
N PHE A 240 -16.06 12.49 -0.02
CA PHE A 240 -15.65 13.79 -0.55
C PHE A 240 -15.19 13.65 -2.00
N ASP A 241 -15.40 14.71 -2.79
CA ASP A 241 -14.88 14.82 -4.15
C ASP A 241 -13.38 14.50 -4.21
N GLU A 242 -12.97 13.91 -5.32
CA GLU A 242 -11.59 13.54 -5.58
C GLU A 242 -10.99 14.38 -6.70
N ASP A 243 -9.74 14.79 -6.49
CA ASP A 243 -8.93 15.43 -7.54
C ASP A 243 -8.19 14.33 -8.30
N TRP A 244 -8.82 13.84 -9.37
CA TRP A 244 -8.31 12.72 -10.17
C TRP A 244 -7.01 13.06 -10.90
N ASP A 245 -6.84 14.30 -11.36
CA ASP A 245 -5.58 14.78 -11.95
C ASP A 245 -4.45 14.71 -10.92
N LYS A 246 -4.72 15.12 -9.67
CA LYS A 246 -3.75 15.02 -8.57
C LYS A 246 -3.43 13.57 -8.23
N LYS A 247 -4.44 12.69 -8.11
CA LYS A 247 -4.22 11.25 -7.87
C LYS A 247 -3.39 10.62 -8.99
N ASN A 248 -3.67 10.96 -10.25
CA ASN A 248 -2.89 10.50 -11.39
C ASN A 248 -1.43 10.94 -11.31
N LYS A 249 -1.17 12.20 -10.97
CA LYS A 249 0.21 12.70 -10.78
C LYS A 249 0.96 11.96 -9.68
N VAL A 250 0.30 11.71 -8.54
CA VAL A 250 0.86 10.92 -7.44
C VAL A 250 1.24 9.51 -7.93
N HIS A 251 0.32 8.85 -8.63
CA HIS A 251 0.54 7.51 -9.21
C HIS A 251 1.70 7.50 -10.21
N CYS A 252 1.74 8.46 -11.14
CA CYS A 252 2.81 8.55 -12.13
C CYS A 252 4.19 8.76 -11.48
N TYR A 253 4.29 9.66 -10.49
CA TYR A 253 5.54 9.83 -9.73
C TYR A 253 5.91 8.58 -8.94
N TYR A 254 4.92 7.86 -8.39
CA TYR A 254 5.15 6.57 -7.74
C TYR A 254 5.76 5.55 -8.71
N LEU A 255 5.21 5.40 -9.92
CA LEU A 255 5.74 4.49 -10.95
C LEU A 255 7.16 4.87 -11.41
N ILE A 256 7.41 6.16 -11.66
CA ILE A 256 8.75 6.67 -12.00
C ILE A 256 9.74 6.32 -10.87
N GLY A 257 9.30 6.48 -9.62
CA GLY A 257 10.09 6.13 -8.44
C GLY A 257 10.44 4.64 -8.39
N LEU A 258 9.45 3.77 -8.60
CA LEU A 258 9.64 2.31 -8.63
C LEU A 258 10.60 1.88 -9.74
N GLY A 259 10.43 2.38 -10.96
CA GLY A 259 11.31 2.02 -12.07
C GLY A 259 12.76 2.49 -11.87
N ASN A 260 12.96 3.70 -11.35
CA ASN A 260 14.29 4.18 -11.00
C ASN A 260 14.91 3.40 -9.84
N LEU A 261 14.10 2.99 -8.85
CA LEU A 261 14.56 2.12 -7.77
C LEU A 261 15.02 0.76 -8.31
N GLY A 262 14.27 0.18 -9.25
CA GLY A 262 14.63 -1.06 -9.95
C GLY A 262 15.98 -0.97 -10.66
N LEU A 263 16.23 0.13 -11.37
CA LEU A 263 17.48 0.40 -12.08
C LEU A 263 18.66 0.78 -11.16
N GLY A 264 18.46 0.89 -9.85
CA GLY A 264 19.47 1.37 -8.90
C GLY A 264 19.74 2.88 -8.93
N ASN A 265 18.89 3.66 -9.60
CA ASN A 265 18.96 5.12 -9.69
C ASN A 265 18.37 5.78 -8.42
N ASN A 266 18.94 5.49 -7.24
CA ASN A 266 18.36 5.85 -5.93
C ASN A 266 18.04 7.34 -5.77
N ALA A 267 18.88 8.23 -6.32
CA ALA A 267 18.63 9.68 -6.25
C ALA A 267 17.34 10.07 -7.01
N LYS A 268 17.16 9.57 -8.23
CA LYS A 268 15.96 9.82 -9.04
C LYS A 268 14.72 9.18 -8.43
N ALA A 269 14.87 7.97 -7.89
CA ALA A 269 13.78 7.28 -7.20
C ALA A 269 13.30 8.09 -5.98
N LYS A 270 14.23 8.54 -5.14
CA LYS A 270 13.94 9.37 -3.96
C LYS A 270 13.28 10.70 -4.33
N GLU A 271 13.73 11.34 -5.41
CA GLU A 271 13.13 12.56 -5.91
C GLU A 271 11.67 12.32 -6.33
N ALA A 272 11.42 11.30 -7.17
CA ALA A 272 10.08 10.97 -7.65
C ALA A 272 9.11 10.64 -6.50
N PHE A 273 9.50 9.77 -5.56
CA PHE A 273 8.69 9.50 -4.36
C PHE A 273 8.45 10.76 -3.53
N SER A 274 9.42 11.68 -3.47
CA SER A 274 9.22 12.95 -2.75
C SER A 274 8.25 13.88 -3.46
N GLN A 275 8.20 13.89 -4.78
CA GLN A 275 7.18 14.64 -5.53
C GLN A 275 5.77 14.05 -5.30
N ALA A 276 5.64 12.72 -5.31
CA ALA A 276 4.40 12.05 -4.95
C ALA A 276 3.93 12.45 -3.53
N LEU A 277 4.85 12.41 -2.54
CA LEU A 277 4.53 12.73 -1.14
C LEU A 277 4.26 14.22 -0.87
N LYS A 278 4.75 15.14 -1.72
CA LYS A 278 4.34 16.55 -1.65
C LYS A 278 2.87 16.75 -2.04
N LEU A 279 2.38 15.93 -2.97
CA LEU A 279 0.98 15.97 -3.40
C LEU A 279 0.10 15.18 -2.42
N ASP A 280 0.53 13.98 -2.02
CA ASP A 280 -0.16 13.16 -1.03
C ASP A 280 0.83 12.56 -0.03
N GLN A 281 1.00 13.23 1.11
CA GLN A 281 1.90 12.79 2.16
C GLN A 281 1.44 11.50 2.87
N ASN A 282 0.18 11.09 2.68
CA ASN A 282 -0.40 9.87 3.26
C ASN A 282 -0.30 8.69 2.27
N HIS A 283 0.42 8.82 1.16
CA HIS A 283 0.57 7.74 0.19
C HIS A 283 1.50 6.63 0.72
N LEU A 284 0.91 5.59 1.31
CA LEU A 284 1.61 4.52 2.04
C LEU A 284 2.77 3.89 1.24
N ASN A 285 2.56 3.46 0.00
CA ASN A 285 3.61 2.79 -0.77
C ASN A 285 4.82 3.70 -1.01
N CYS A 286 4.61 4.94 -1.47
CA CYS A 286 5.68 5.95 -1.55
C CYS A 286 6.43 6.14 -0.22
N ILE A 287 5.75 6.14 0.93
CA ILE A 287 6.42 6.20 2.25
C ILE A 287 7.34 4.99 2.45
N LEU A 288 6.84 3.78 2.15
CA LEU A 288 7.60 2.53 2.32
C LEU A 288 8.79 2.45 1.35
N TYR A 289 8.57 2.65 0.05
CA TYR A 289 9.63 2.55 -0.96
C TYR A 289 10.67 3.67 -0.85
N LYS A 290 10.29 4.86 -0.39
CA LYS A 290 11.26 5.93 -0.12
C LYS A 290 12.23 5.59 1.02
N LYS A 291 11.87 4.69 1.95
CA LYS A 291 12.79 4.20 2.99
C LYS A 291 13.85 3.24 2.45
N MET A 292 13.66 2.72 1.22
CA MET A 292 14.59 1.78 0.59
C MET A 292 15.73 2.47 -0.18
N VAL A 293 15.73 3.81 -0.27
CA VAL A 293 16.67 4.64 -1.06
C VAL A 293 17.50 5.62 -0.23
#